data_AF-A0A924YHZ5-F1
#
_entry.id   AF-A0A924YHZ5-F1
#
_cell.length_a   1.000
_cell.length_b   1.000
_cell.length_c   1.000
_cell.angle_alpha   90.00
_cell.angle_beta   90.00
_cell.angle_gamma   90.00
#
_symmetry.space_group_name_H-M   'P 1'
#
loop_
_entity.id
_entity.type
_entity.pdbx_description
1 polymer ?
#
loop_
_entity_poly.entity_id
_entity_poly.type
_entity_poly.pdbx_seq_one_letter_code
_entity_poly.pdbx_strand_id
1 'polypeptide(L)'
;SKFFEHFVAIADAMNTLGGSGLWDETDGFYYDQLRMGDHGQPMRIRSVVGIIPMFASEIIDPQTLDKLPGFKHRMNWFLKNRKDLARQITICERDPAAADAKKSRLLLAIPSKERLRRVLQRVLDESEFLSPYGLRALSRVHAADPFVFRTDGQELRVDYVPGESNTGMFGGNSNWRGPIWFPVNYLLVEALERYHHFYGDDFKVECPTGSGVLMTLKEVATELSRRMSNLFLPDATGRRPCHGDDARYRDDPHWKDLVLFYEYFHGDTGRGCGASHQTGWTALVLRLLK
;
A
#
# COMPACT_ATOMS: atom_id res chain seq x y z
N SER A 1 0.07 -10.34 -26.38
CA SER A 1 -0.85 -9.68 -25.44
C SER A 1 -1.16 -10.52 -24.20
N LYS A 2 -0.60 -11.73 -24.04
CA LYS A 2 -0.81 -12.61 -22.88
C LYS A 2 -0.84 -11.89 -21.53
N PHE A 3 0.20 -11.11 -21.18
CA PHE A 3 0.27 -10.43 -19.89
C PHE A 3 -0.82 -9.36 -19.69
N PHE A 4 -1.18 -8.64 -20.74
CA PHE A 4 -2.29 -7.68 -20.70
C PHE A 4 -3.63 -8.40 -20.48
N GLU A 5 -3.89 -9.48 -21.21
CA GLU A 5 -5.10 -10.28 -21.05
C GLU A 5 -5.18 -10.90 -19.65
N HIS A 6 -4.06 -11.39 -19.10
CA HIS A 6 -3.98 -11.88 -17.73
C HIS A 6 -4.23 -10.77 -16.70
N PHE A 7 -3.63 -9.59 -16.88
CA PHE A 7 -3.87 -8.45 -15.99
C PHE A 7 -5.35 -8.11 -15.92
N VAL A 8 -6.01 -8.02 -17.08
CA VAL A 8 -7.44 -7.72 -17.13
C VAL A 8 -8.28 -8.84 -16.49
N ALA A 9 -7.95 -10.11 -16.74
CA ALA A 9 -8.67 -11.23 -16.12
C ALA A 9 -8.52 -11.24 -14.58
N ILE A 10 -7.31 -10.96 -14.06
CA ILE A 10 -7.06 -10.87 -12.61
C ILE A 10 -7.84 -9.71 -12.02
N ALA A 11 -7.75 -8.53 -12.64
CA ALA A 11 -8.41 -7.35 -12.11
C ALA A 11 -9.94 -7.43 -12.23
N ASP A 12 -10.49 -8.12 -13.22
CA ASP A 12 -11.92 -8.45 -13.25
C ASP A 12 -12.29 -9.41 -12.11
N ALA A 13 -11.58 -10.54 -11.96
CA ALA A 13 -11.85 -11.49 -10.90
C ALA A 13 -11.79 -10.85 -9.50
N MET A 14 -10.83 -9.96 -9.26
CA MET A 14 -10.72 -9.21 -8.01
C MET A 14 -11.91 -8.27 -7.74
N ASN A 15 -12.65 -7.86 -8.77
CA ASN A 15 -13.74 -6.90 -8.67
C ASN A 15 -15.14 -7.50 -8.89
N THR A 16 -15.25 -8.74 -9.39
CA THR A 16 -16.54 -9.34 -9.75
C THR A 16 -16.78 -10.73 -9.14
N LEU A 17 -15.73 -11.47 -8.76
CA LEU A 17 -15.89 -12.84 -8.27
C LEU A 17 -16.75 -12.88 -7.00
N GLY A 18 -17.80 -13.69 -6.99
CA GLY A 18 -18.74 -13.74 -5.85
C GLY A 18 -19.70 -12.55 -5.75
N GLY A 19 -19.83 -11.74 -6.80
CA GLY A 19 -20.77 -10.62 -6.90
C GLY A 19 -20.09 -9.26 -6.80
N SER A 20 -19.28 -9.04 -5.76
CA SER A 20 -18.55 -7.79 -5.51
C SER A 20 -17.02 -7.93 -5.59
N GLY A 21 -16.51 -9.15 -5.78
CA GLY A 21 -15.07 -9.40 -5.66
C GLY A 21 -14.55 -9.16 -4.25
N LEU A 22 -13.34 -8.60 -4.18
CA LEU A 22 -12.67 -8.20 -2.95
C LEU A 22 -13.04 -6.79 -2.50
N TRP A 23 -13.69 -5.99 -3.35
CA TRP A 23 -14.06 -4.62 -3.03
C TRP A 23 -15.34 -4.57 -2.19
N ASP A 24 -15.28 -3.92 -1.03
CA ASP A 24 -16.45 -3.58 -0.24
C ASP A 24 -16.86 -2.14 -0.54
N GLU A 25 -18.06 -1.94 -1.08
CA GLU A 25 -18.55 -0.61 -1.49
C GLU A 25 -18.93 0.27 -0.30
N THR A 26 -19.31 -0.31 0.84
CA THR A 26 -19.71 0.43 2.04
C THR A 26 -18.48 1.06 2.67
N ASP A 27 -17.47 0.22 2.89
CA ASP A 27 -16.23 0.67 3.47
C ASP A 27 -15.44 1.45 2.41
N GLY A 28 -15.32 0.96 1.19
CA GLY A 28 -14.41 1.52 0.18
C GLY A 28 -12.99 1.02 0.39
N PHE A 29 -12.86 -0.28 0.64
CA PHE A 29 -11.60 -0.97 0.88
C PHE A 29 -11.66 -2.38 0.29
N TYR A 30 -10.49 -2.97 0.04
CA TYR A 30 -10.40 -4.36 -0.38
C TYR A 30 -10.23 -5.28 0.82
N TYR A 31 -11.02 -6.35 0.88
CA TYR A 31 -11.00 -7.37 1.92
C TYR A 31 -10.87 -8.77 1.31
N ASP A 32 -10.17 -9.66 2.02
CA ASP A 32 -10.22 -11.08 1.70
C ASP A 32 -11.65 -11.62 1.89
N GLN A 33 -12.00 -12.66 1.13
CA GLN A 33 -13.32 -13.29 1.18
C GLN A 33 -13.21 -14.68 1.78
N LEU A 34 -13.93 -14.93 2.87
CA LEU A 34 -14.10 -16.28 3.40
C LEU A 34 -15.27 -16.94 2.66
N ARG A 35 -15.01 -18.08 2.00
CA ARG A 35 -16.05 -18.88 1.35
C ARG A 35 -16.44 -20.07 2.20
N MET A 36 -17.70 -20.12 2.61
CA MET A 36 -18.31 -21.23 3.34
C MET A 36 -19.46 -21.79 2.48
N GLY A 37 -19.16 -22.83 1.69
CA GLY A 37 -20.07 -23.32 0.66
C GLY A 37 -20.35 -22.24 -0.39
N ASP A 38 -21.64 -21.97 -0.64
CA ASP A 38 -22.09 -20.97 -1.61
C ASP A 38 -22.08 -19.54 -1.06
N HIS A 39 -21.82 -19.36 0.24
CA HIS A 39 -21.82 -18.04 0.89
C HIS A 39 -20.40 -17.49 1.01
N GLY A 40 -20.18 -16.29 0.47
CA GLY A 40 -18.96 -15.50 0.69
C GLY A 40 -19.21 -14.41 1.72
N GLN A 41 -18.28 -14.22 2.65
CA GLN A 41 -18.29 -13.08 3.57
C GLN A 41 -16.95 -12.34 3.56
N PRO A 42 -16.95 -10.99 3.51
CA PRO A 42 -15.72 -10.23 3.59
C PRO A 42 -15.12 -10.34 5.00
N MET A 43 -13.85 -10.69 5.05
CA MET A 43 -13.04 -10.62 6.26
C MET A 43 -12.62 -9.17 6.43
N ARG A 44 -13.39 -8.40 7.22
CA ARG A 44 -13.21 -6.96 7.48
C ARG A 44 -11.96 -6.63 8.31
N ILE A 45 -10.83 -7.20 7.91
CA ILE A 45 -9.50 -7.00 8.44
C ILE A 45 -8.84 -5.93 7.57
N ARG A 46 -8.74 -4.70 8.10
CA ARG A 46 -8.07 -3.59 7.42
C ARG A 46 -6.56 -3.76 7.52
N SER A 47 -6.00 -4.61 6.67
CA SER A 47 -4.56 -4.86 6.59
C SER A 47 -3.96 -4.30 5.30
N VAL A 48 -2.64 -4.31 5.21
CA VAL A 48 -1.91 -3.96 3.98
C VAL A 48 -2.30 -4.82 2.79
N VAL A 49 -2.87 -6.02 3.00
CA VAL A 49 -3.41 -6.85 1.91
C VAL A 49 -4.47 -6.10 1.11
N GLY A 50 -5.32 -5.31 1.79
CA GLY A 50 -6.33 -4.48 1.12
C GLY A 50 -5.77 -3.26 0.39
N ILE A 51 -4.47 -2.97 0.54
CA ILE A 51 -3.74 -1.88 -0.12
C ILE A 51 -2.97 -2.40 -1.33
N ILE A 52 -2.51 -3.65 -1.30
CA ILE A 52 -1.77 -4.31 -2.40
C ILE A 52 -2.39 -4.11 -3.79
N PRO A 53 -3.74 -4.13 -3.98
CA PRO A 53 -4.33 -3.89 -5.30
C PRO A 53 -3.87 -2.56 -5.95
N MET A 54 -3.56 -1.55 -5.15
CA MET A 54 -3.08 -0.25 -5.66
C MET A 54 -1.68 -0.34 -6.29
N PHE A 55 -0.84 -1.28 -5.87
CA PHE A 55 0.52 -1.41 -6.39
C PHE A 55 0.54 -1.89 -7.83
N ALA A 56 -0.51 -2.61 -8.24
CA ALA A 56 -0.71 -3.05 -9.61
C ALA A 56 -1.19 -1.88 -10.48
N SER A 57 -0.25 -1.01 -10.84
CA SER A 57 -0.43 0.11 -11.77
C SER A 57 0.70 0.12 -12.80
N GLU A 58 0.38 0.37 -14.07
CA GLU A 58 1.37 0.52 -15.15
C GLU A 58 0.90 1.54 -16.19
N ILE A 59 1.84 2.28 -16.78
CA ILE A 59 1.54 3.34 -17.74
C ILE A 59 2.05 2.93 -19.12
N ILE A 60 1.14 2.85 -20.07
CA ILE A 60 1.48 2.57 -21.46
C ILE A 60 1.63 3.90 -22.21
N ASP A 61 2.87 4.20 -22.59
CA ASP A 61 3.19 5.36 -23.43
C ASP A 61 2.82 5.07 -24.91
N PRO A 62 2.11 5.99 -25.59
CA PRO A 62 1.72 5.83 -26.99
C PRO A 62 2.89 5.60 -27.95
N GLN A 63 4.03 6.24 -27.71
CA GLN A 63 5.22 6.09 -28.55
C GLN A 63 5.80 4.68 -28.45
N THR A 64 5.73 4.07 -27.26
CA THR A 64 6.10 2.66 -27.06
C THR A 64 5.08 1.74 -27.71
N LEU A 65 3.79 2.06 -27.60
CA LEU A 65 2.71 1.27 -28.19
C LEU A 65 2.76 1.25 -29.73
N ASP A 66 3.14 2.38 -30.35
CA ASP A 66 3.30 2.52 -31.80
C ASP A 66 4.40 1.62 -32.37
N LYS A 67 5.43 1.31 -31.57
CA LYS A 67 6.49 0.37 -31.93
C LYS A 67 6.06 -1.10 -31.84
N LEU A 68 4.86 -1.39 -31.30
CA LEU A 68 4.37 -2.74 -31.04
C LEU A 68 3.00 -2.99 -31.73
N PRO A 69 2.92 -2.97 -33.07
CA PRO A 69 1.65 -2.98 -33.81
C PRO A 69 0.79 -4.22 -33.53
N GLY A 70 1.40 -5.41 -33.39
CA GLY A 70 0.67 -6.63 -33.07
C GLY A 70 0.13 -6.66 -31.63
N PHE A 71 0.79 -5.98 -30.68
CA PHE A 71 0.24 -5.79 -29.34
C PHE A 71 -0.90 -4.76 -29.37
N LYS A 72 -0.66 -3.60 -29.98
CA LYS A 72 -1.64 -2.52 -30.14
C LYS A 72 -2.94 -3.00 -30.78
N HIS A 73 -2.85 -3.81 -31.83
CA HIS A 73 -4.02 -4.38 -32.50
C HIS A 73 -4.85 -5.26 -31.55
N ARG A 74 -4.22 -6.20 -30.83
CA ARG A 74 -4.91 -7.10 -29.90
C ARG A 74 -5.48 -6.37 -28.68
N MET A 75 -4.73 -5.40 -28.14
CA MET A 75 -5.22 -4.53 -27.07
C MET A 75 -6.47 -3.78 -27.53
N ASN A 76 -6.43 -3.09 -28.67
CA ASN A 76 -7.59 -2.37 -29.20
C ASN A 76 -8.78 -3.28 -29.51
N TRP A 77 -8.52 -4.48 -30.06
CA TRP A 77 -9.55 -5.49 -30.27
C TRP A 77 -10.19 -5.89 -28.93
N PHE A 78 -9.37 -6.15 -27.91
CA PHE A 78 -9.86 -6.52 -26.58
C PHE A 78 -10.71 -5.41 -25.97
N LEU A 79 -10.22 -4.15 -25.96
CA LEU A 79 -10.97 -2.98 -25.46
C LEU A 79 -12.32 -2.80 -26.16
N LYS A 80 -12.37 -3.08 -27.46
CA LYS A 80 -13.59 -2.96 -28.26
C LYS A 80 -14.60 -4.07 -27.96
N ASN A 81 -14.13 -5.31 -27.77
CA ASN A 81 -14.97 -6.50 -27.70
C ASN A 81 -15.24 -6.99 -26.26
N ARG A 82 -14.43 -6.60 -25.27
CA ARG A 82 -14.55 -7.00 -23.85
C ARG A 82 -14.83 -5.80 -22.93
N LYS A 83 -15.86 -5.04 -23.28
CA LYS A 83 -16.29 -3.85 -22.51
C LYS A 83 -16.80 -4.21 -21.10
N ASP A 84 -17.24 -5.45 -20.92
CA ASP A 84 -17.61 -6.04 -19.63
C ASP A 84 -16.47 -5.95 -18.61
N LEU A 85 -15.27 -6.38 -19.01
CA LEU A 85 -14.08 -6.39 -18.15
C LEU A 85 -13.47 -5.00 -17.98
N ALA A 86 -13.62 -4.13 -18.99
CA ALA A 86 -13.03 -2.80 -18.99
C ALA A 86 -13.71 -1.79 -18.05
N ARG A 87 -14.90 -2.08 -17.52
CA ARG A 87 -15.63 -1.18 -16.62
C ARG A 87 -15.11 -1.18 -15.18
N GLN A 88 -14.52 -2.28 -14.71
CA GLN A 88 -14.12 -2.48 -13.31
C GLN A 88 -12.65 -2.13 -13.04
N ILE A 89 -11.91 -1.82 -14.10
CA ILE A 89 -10.48 -1.59 -14.09
C ILE A 89 -10.29 -0.19 -14.68
N THR A 90 -9.35 0.61 -14.16
CA THR A 90 -8.92 1.80 -14.91
C THR A 90 -8.14 1.29 -16.11
N ILE A 91 -8.86 0.98 -17.18
CA ILE A 91 -8.30 0.68 -18.48
C ILE A 91 -8.52 1.92 -19.32
N CYS A 92 -7.41 2.55 -19.70
CA CYS A 92 -7.46 3.64 -20.66
C CYS A 92 -8.24 4.86 -20.18
N GLU A 93 -8.11 5.23 -18.90
CA GLU A 93 -8.26 6.66 -18.60
C GLU A 93 -7.25 7.38 -19.49
N ARG A 94 -7.73 8.40 -20.19
CA ARG A 94 -6.88 9.24 -21.01
C ARG A 94 -6.37 10.35 -20.11
N ASP A 95 -5.08 10.63 -20.21
CA ASP A 95 -4.44 11.75 -19.55
C ASP A 95 -5.32 13.00 -19.78
N PRO A 96 -5.94 13.57 -18.73
CA PRO A 96 -6.84 14.70 -18.87
C PRO A 96 -6.13 15.94 -19.40
N ALA A 97 -4.79 16.01 -19.30
CA ALA A 97 -3.98 17.09 -19.85
C ALA A 97 -3.58 16.87 -21.32
N ALA A 98 -3.88 15.71 -21.93
CA ALA A 98 -3.51 15.45 -23.32
C ALA A 98 -4.42 16.21 -24.30
N ALA A 99 -3.88 17.27 -24.91
CA ALA A 99 -4.55 18.05 -25.96
C ALA A 99 -4.93 17.22 -27.22
N ASP A 100 -4.28 16.07 -27.43
CA ASP A 100 -4.59 15.12 -28.49
C ASP A 100 -4.89 13.74 -27.90
N ALA A 101 -6.13 13.30 -28.07
CA ALA A 101 -6.63 11.99 -27.69
C ALA A 101 -5.81 10.81 -28.27
N LYS A 102 -5.08 11.01 -29.37
CA LYS A 102 -4.19 10.00 -29.98
C LYS A 102 -2.81 9.92 -29.31
N LYS A 103 -2.43 10.92 -28.50
CA LYS A 103 -1.16 11.00 -27.75
C LYS A 103 -1.34 10.81 -26.24
N SER A 104 -2.54 10.48 -25.80
CA SER A 104 -2.82 10.22 -24.39
C SER A 104 -2.16 8.92 -23.93
N ARG A 105 -1.47 8.98 -22.79
CA ARG A 105 -1.06 7.80 -22.02
C ARG A 105 -2.27 6.96 -21.63
N LEU A 106 -2.05 5.68 -21.39
CA LEU A 106 -3.06 4.77 -20.85
C LEU A 106 -2.59 4.28 -19.48
N LEU A 107 -3.42 4.44 -18.46
CA LEU A 107 -3.23 3.77 -17.19
C LEU A 107 -3.86 2.37 -17.25
N LEU A 108 -3.12 1.38 -16.75
CA LEU A 108 -3.62 0.08 -16.35
C LEU A 108 -3.51 0.00 -14.84
N ALA A 109 -4.63 0.06 -14.13
CA ALA A 109 -4.65 -0.04 -12.67
C ALA A 109 -5.87 -0.81 -12.17
N ILE A 110 -5.70 -1.56 -11.08
CA ILE A 110 -6.81 -2.30 -10.46
C ILE A 110 -7.87 -1.35 -9.89
N PRO A 111 -7.53 -0.39 -9.01
CA PRO A 111 -8.53 0.56 -8.52
C PRO A 111 -8.88 1.60 -9.60
N SER A 112 -10.15 2.01 -9.62
CA SER A 112 -10.58 3.26 -10.27
C SER A 112 -9.96 4.48 -9.58
N LYS A 113 -9.98 5.65 -10.22
CA LYS A 113 -9.58 6.92 -9.57
C LYS A 113 -10.36 7.19 -8.27
N GLU A 114 -11.66 6.89 -8.26
CA GLU A 114 -12.54 7.01 -7.11
C GLU A 114 -12.16 6.01 -6.02
N ARG A 115 -11.96 4.73 -6.38
CA ARG A 115 -11.53 3.70 -5.43
C ARG A 115 -10.16 4.01 -4.84
N LEU A 116 -9.22 4.47 -5.66
CA LEU A 116 -7.90 4.92 -5.23
C LEU A 116 -8.02 6.03 -4.18
N ARG A 117 -8.87 7.05 -4.43
CA ARG A 117 -9.13 8.11 -3.44
C ARG A 117 -9.69 7.54 -2.13
N ARG A 118 -10.67 6.64 -2.19
CA ARG A 118 -11.29 6.03 -1.00
C ARG A 118 -10.33 5.18 -0.19
N VAL A 119 -9.45 4.42 -0.85
CA VAL A 119 -8.42 3.66 -0.15
C VAL A 119 -7.40 4.61 0.48
N LEU A 120 -6.94 5.64 -0.25
CA LEU A 120 -5.99 6.63 0.27
C LEU A 120 -6.53 7.39 1.50
N GLN A 121 -7.83 7.67 1.55
CA GLN A 121 -8.46 8.26 2.75
C GLN A 121 -8.21 7.43 4.01
N ARG A 122 -8.22 6.09 3.94
CA ARG A 122 -7.85 5.25 5.08
C ARG A 122 -6.35 5.13 5.30
N VAL A 123 -5.62 4.93 4.22
CA VAL A 123 -4.16 4.71 4.24
C VAL A 123 -3.43 5.90 4.85
N LEU A 124 -3.93 7.11 4.61
CA LEU A 124 -3.34 8.37 5.08
C LEU A 124 -3.97 8.90 6.38
N ASP A 125 -4.83 8.12 7.04
CA ASP A 125 -5.41 8.46 8.34
C ASP A 125 -4.49 7.99 9.47
N GLU A 126 -4.11 8.91 10.37
CA GLU A 126 -3.20 8.62 11.49
C GLU A 126 -3.81 7.77 12.60
N SER A 127 -5.15 7.74 12.68
CA SER A 127 -5.92 6.84 13.54
C SER A 127 -6.04 5.42 12.97
N GLU A 128 -5.71 5.24 11.68
CA GLU A 128 -5.73 3.96 10.99
C GLU A 128 -4.30 3.49 10.66
N PHE A 129 -3.86 3.67 9.40
CA PHE A 129 -2.61 3.10 8.91
C PHE A 129 -1.42 4.04 9.00
N LEU A 130 -1.62 5.36 8.92
CA LEU A 130 -0.52 6.32 8.83
C LEU A 130 0.14 6.51 10.20
N SER A 131 1.37 6.02 10.34
CA SER A 131 2.20 6.24 11.51
C SER A 131 3.14 7.42 11.28
N PRO A 132 3.67 8.08 12.32
CA PRO A 132 4.80 9.00 12.19
C PRO A 132 6.03 8.41 11.47
N TYR A 133 6.10 7.08 11.34
CA TYR A 133 7.26 6.34 10.83
C TYR A 133 7.00 5.59 9.50
N GLY A 134 5.82 5.72 8.92
CA GLY A 134 5.41 5.01 7.70
C GLY A 134 4.02 4.37 7.85
N LEU A 135 3.73 3.36 7.04
CA LEU A 135 2.46 2.67 7.01
C LEU A 135 2.49 1.40 7.88
N ARG A 136 1.53 1.30 8.80
CA ARG A 136 1.29 0.09 9.62
C ARG A 136 0.80 -1.06 8.75
N ALA A 137 1.20 -2.29 9.07
CA ALA A 137 0.72 -3.49 8.37
C ALA A 137 -0.77 -3.81 8.61
N LEU A 138 -1.31 -3.34 9.74
CA LEU A 138 -2.73 -3.47 10.11
C LEU A 138 -3.21 -2.12 10.63
N SER A 139 -4.43 -1.72 10.28
CA SER A 139 -5.04 -0.48 10.77
C SER A 139 -5.14 -0.51 12.29
N ARG A 140 -4.78 0.62 12.91
CA ARG A 140 -4.82 0.81 14.36
C ARG A 140 -6.23 0.77 14.94
N VAL A 141 -7.29 0.89 14.11
CA VAL A 141 -8.68 0.70 14.55
C VAL A 141 -8.91 -0.66 15.22
N HIS A 142 -8.15 -1.68 14.80
CA HIS A 142 -8.22 -3.03 15.38
C HIS A 142 -7.64 -3.13 16.80
N ALA A 143 -7.08 -2.06 17.35
CA ALA A 143 -6.75 -1.97 18.77
C ALA A 143 -8.02 -1.84 19.64
N ALA A 144 -9.03 -1.12 19.14
CA ALA A 144 -10.31 -0.94 19.82
C ALA A 144 -11.39 -1.92 19.31
N ASP A 145 -11.40 -2.18 17.99
CA ASP A 145 -12.36 -3.06 17.32
C ASP A 145 -11.66 -4.18 16.53
N PRO A 146 -11.14 -5.20 17.23
CA PRO A 146 -10.43 -6.33 16.64
C PRO A 146 -11.36 -7.14 15.75
N PHE A 147 -10.83 -7.72 14.67
CA PHE A 147 -11.63 -8.67 13.88
C PHE A 147 -11.79 -9.98 14.65
N VAL A 148 -13.04 -10.45 14.79
CA VAL A 148 -13.39 -11.69 15.49
C VAL A 148 -14.24 -12.57 14.58
N PHE A 149 -13.82 -13.83 14.41
CA PHE A 149 -14.56 -14.85 13.68
C PHE A 149 -14.83 -16.04 14.61
N ARG A 150 -16.10 -16.41 14.78
CA ARG A 150 -16.54 -17.51 15.64
C ARG A 150 -16.99 -18.69 14.80
N THR A 151 -16.37 -19.86 15.02
CA THR A 151 -16.72 -21.12 14.35
C THR A 151 -16.50 -22.29 15.30
N ASP A 152 -17.38 -23.31 15.27
CA ASP A 152 -17.24 -24.55 16.05
C ASP A 152 -16.92 -24.37 17.54
N GLY A 153 -17.51 -23.34 18.16
CA GLY A 153 -17.29 -23.00 19.57
C GLY A 153 -15.94 -22.33 19.87
N GLN A 154 -15.14 -22.02 18.84
CA GLN A 154 -13.87 -21.31 18.94
C GLN A 154 -14.01 -19.86 18.49
N GLU A 155 -13.25 -18.98 19.12
CA GLU A 155 -13.09 -17.59 18.73
C GLU A 155 -11.70 -17.39 18.11
N LEU A 156 -11.66 -17.04 16.83
CA LEU A 156 -10.46 -16.63 16.12
C LEU A 156 -10.42 -15.10 16.07
N ARG A 157 -9.28 -14.50 16.40
CA ARG A 157 -9.16 -13.06 16.60
C ARG A 157 -7.90 -12.48 15.97
N VAL A 158 -8.03 -11.30 15.38
CA VAL A 158 -6.92 -10.51 14.82
C VAL A 158 -6.85 -9.18 15.56
N ASP A 159 -5.95 -9.12 16.53
CA ASP A 159 -5.60 -7.90 17.27
C ASP A 159 -4.60 -7.02 16.53
N TYR A 160 -4.66 -5.71 16.78
CA TYR A 160 -3.55 -4.80 16.50
C TYR A 160 -2.39 -5.03 17.47
N VAL A 161 -1.27 -5.51 16.93
CA VAL A 161 -0.03 -5.81 17.65
C VAL A 161 1.11 -5.06 16.94
N PRO A 162 1.50 -3.86 17.41
CA PRO A 162 2.41 -2.98 16.67
C PRO A 162 3.87 -3.42 16.66
N GLY A 163 4.30 -4.33 17.55
CA GLY A 163 5.69 -4.79 17.70
C GLY A 163 5.85 -6.28 17.43
N GLU A 164 6.50 -6.99 18.36
CA GLU A 164 6.66 -8.45 18.32
C GLU A 164 5.31 -9.18 18.40
N SER A 165 5.20 -10.36 17.79
CA SER A 165 3.96 -11.14 17.85
C SER A 165 3.64 -11.57 19.27
N ASN A 166 2.37 -11.46 19.67
CA ASN A 166 1.86 -12.00 20.93
C ASN A 166 1.37 -13.47 20.81
N THR A 167 1.59 -14.12 19.67
CA THR A 167 1.24 -15.53 19.44
C THR A 167 2.41 -16.29 18.81
N GLY A 168 2.45 -17.61 19.02
CA GLY A 168 3.47 -18.50 18.44
C GLY A 168 3.24 -18.87 16.96
N MET A 169 2.22 -18.30 16.30
CA MET A 169 2.01 -18.55 14.87
C MET A 169 3.23 -18.10 14.07
N PHE A 170 3.61 -18.89 13.05
CA PHE A 170 4.75 -18.61 12.17
C PHE A 170 6.08 -18.37 12.91
N GLY A 171 6.29 -19.09 14.03
CA GLY A 171 7.52 -19.01 14.81
C GLY A 171 7.63 -17.78 15.72
N GLY A 172 6.57 -16.98 15.85
CA GLY A 172 6.47 -15.86 16.81
C GLY A 172 7.35 -14.63 16.50
N ASN A 173 8.31 -14.74 15.58
CA ASN A 173 9.25 -13.65 15.29
C ASN A 173 8.74 -12.66 14.23
N SER A 174 7.95 -13.11 13.25
CA SER A 174 7.40 -12.25 12.19
C SER A 174 5.98 -11.81 12.54
N ASN A 175 5.70 -10.51 12.42
CA ASN A 175 4.39 -9.96 12.72
C ASN A 175 3.93 -8.94 11.67
N TRP A 176 2.76 -9.19 11.09
CA TRP A 176 2.09 -8.32 10.10
C TRP A 176 0.82 -7.67 10.65
N ARG A 177 0.60 -7.74 11.97
CA ARG A 177 -0.60 -7.21 12.63
C ARG A 177 -0.44 -5.81 13.20
N GLY A 178 0.41 -4.99 12.59
CA GLY A 178 0.63 -3.62 13.04
C GLY A 178 2.01 -3.01 12.73
N PRO A 179 3.12 -3.77 12.70
CA PRO A 179 4.43 -3.20 12.44
C PRO A 179 4.56 -2.59 11.05
N ILE A 180 5.58 -1.75 10.88
CA ILE A 180 5.94 -1.09 9.63
C ILE A 180 7.00 -1.93 8.92
N TRP A 181 6.73 -2.25 7.65
CA TRP A 181 7.61 -3.04 6.80
C TRP A 181 8.05 -2.24 5.58
N PHE A 182 9.36 -2.19 5.35
CA PHE A 182 9.97 -1.44 4.25
C PHE A 182 9.49 -1.87 2.85
N PRO A 183 9.37 -3.16 2.50
CA PRO A 183 8.95 -3.58 1.17
C PRO A 183 7.59 -2.98 0.75
N VAL A 184 6.59 -3.11 1.61
CA VAL A 184 5.21 -2.69 1.30
C VAL A 184 5.12 -1.17 1.22
N ASN A 185 5.79 -0.46 2.12
CA ASN A 185 5.84 0.99 2.09
C ASN A 185 6.57 1.53 0.86
N TYR A 186 7.70 0.90 0.48
CA TYR A 186 8.44 1.26 -0.73
C TYR A 186 7.57 1.07 -1.98
N LEU A 187 6.86 -0.06 -2.09
CA LEU A 187 5.91 -0.30 -3.18
C LEU A 187 4.76 0.72 -3.21
N LEU A 188 4.28 1.17 -2.05
CA LEU A 188 3.30 2.25 -1.98
C LEU A 188 3.87 3.57 -2.52
N VAL A 189 5.09 3.94 -2.14
CA VAL A 189 5.78 5.14 -2.67
C VAL A 189 5.90 5.04 -4.19
N GLU A 190 6.38 3.92 -4.74
CA GLU A 190 6.48 3.73 -6.19
C GLU A 190 5.12 3.77 -6.90
N ALA A 191 4.08 3.21 -6.28
CA ALA A 191 2.73 3.26 -6.83
C ALA A 191 2.20 4.70 -6.88
N LEU A 192 2.38 5.47 -5.81
CA LEU A 192 1.99 6.88 -5.73
C LEU A 192 2.71 7.75 -6.77
N GLU A 193 4.02 7.56 -6.92
CA GLU A 193 4.81 8.27 -7.95
C GLU A 193 4.31 7.92 -9.37
N ARG A 194 3.96 6.65 -9.62
CA ARG A 194 3.38 6.23 -10.89
C ARG A 194 1.99 6.82 -11.13
N TYR A 195 1.09 6.75 -10.15
CA TYR A 195 -0.21 7.39 -10.27
C TYR A 195 -0.09 8.91 -10.47
N HIS A 196 0.87 9.57 -9.82
CA HIS A 196 1.15 10.98 -10.08
C HIS A 196 1.63 11.23 -11.50
N HIS A 197 2.51 10.38 -12.05
CA HIS A 197 2.97 10.51 -13.44
C HIS A 197 1.80 10.46 -14.45
N PHE A 198 0.72 9.76 -14.10
CA PHE A 198 -0.48 9.68 -14.91
C PHE A 198 -1.48 10.83 -14.64
N TYR A 199 -1.83 11.08 -13.38
CA TYR A 199 -2.87 12.05 -13.02
C TYR A 199 -2.40 13.50 -12.87
N GLY A 200 -1.09 13.73 -12.72
CA GLY A 200 -0.51 15.05 -12.52
C GLY A 200 -0.93 15.72 -11.20
N ASP A 201 -0.92 17.05 -11.22
CA ASP A 201 -1.18 17.90 -10.05
C ASP A 201 -2.68 18.05 -9.72
N ASP A 202 -3.56 17.65 -10.65
CA ASP A 202 -5.02 17.78 -10.52
C ASP A 202 -5.61 16.76 -9.54
N PHE A 203 -4.95 15.62 -9.37
CA PHE A 203 -5.39 14.60 -8.42
C PHE A 203 -4.73 14.79 -7.07
N LYS A 204 -5.49 15.43 -6.18
CA LYS A 204 -5.11 15.66 -4.78
C LYS A 204 -5.95 14.83 -3.81
N VAL A 205 -5.32 14.44 -2.72
CA VAL A 205 -5.93 13.77 -1.57
C VAL A 205 -5.49 14.47 -0.30
N GLU A 206 -6.25 14.31 0.77
CA GLU A 206 -5.91 14.86 2.08
C GLU A 206 -4.81 14.01 2.73
N CYS A 207 -3.76 14.63 3.24
CA CYS A 207 -2.65 13.92 3.88
C CYS A 207 -2.00 14.77 4.98
N PRO A 208 -2.14 14.39 6.26
CA PRO A 208 -2.95 13.28 6.77
C PRO A 208 -4.46 13.48 6.52
N THR A 209 -5.22 12.39 6.45
CA THR A 209 -6.69 12.45 6.38
C THR A 209 -7.25 13.21 7.59
N GLY A 210 -8.22 14.10 7.36
CA GLY A 210 -8.81 14.98 8.38
C GLY A 210 -8.00 16.24 8.72
N SER A 211 -6.84 16.49 8.09
CA SER A 211 -6.00 17.68 8.36
C SER A 211 -6.41 18.96 7.63
N GLY A 212 -7.25 18.87 6.60
CA GLY A 212 -7.55 19.91 5.62
C GLY A 212 -6.46 20.14 4.57
N VAL A 213 -5.30 19.47 4.68
CA VAL A 213 -4.15 19.68 3.78
C VAL A 213 -4.24 18.76 2.57
N LEU A 214 -4.53 19.34 1.41
CA LEU A 214 -4.56 18.62 0.14
C LEU A 214 -3.17 18.54 -0.49
N MET A 215 -2.71 17.31 -0.72
CA MET A 215 -1.43 16.99 -1.36
C MET A 215 -1.65 16.26 -2.68
N THR A 216 -0.81 16.56 -3.67
CA THR A 216 -0.62 15.70 -4.85
C THR A 216 -0.04 14.36 -4.44
N LEU A 217 -0.21 13.33 -5.27
CA LEU A 217 0.33 12.00 -4.94
C LEU A 217 1.86 11.97 -4.83
N LYS A 218 2.59 12.88 -5.50
CA LYS A 218 4.04 13.05 -5.34
C LYS A 218 4.41 13.64 -3.98
N GLU A 219 3.64 14.60 -3.50
CA GLU A 219 3.83 15.14 -2.14
C GLU A 219 3.53 14.08 -1.09
N VAL A 220 2.48 13.28 -1.26
CA VAL A 220 2.19 12.13 -0.38
C VAL A 220 3.34 11.10 -0.39
N ALA A 221 3.85 10.75 -1.57
CA ALA A 221 5.00 9.84 -1.69
C ALA A 221 6.24 10.40 -0.97
N THR A 222 6.46 11.71 -1.07
CA THR A 222 7.56 12.42 -0.39
C THR A 222 7.36 12.43 1.12
N GLU A 223 6.14 12.65 1.62
CA GLU A 223 5.82 12.62 3.04
C GLU A 223 6.03 11.21 3.64
N LEU A 224 5.58 10.15 2.96
CA LEU A 224 5.87 8.78 3.38
C LEU A 224 7.37 8.47 3.38
N SER A 225 8.10 8.89 2.35
CA SER A 225 9.56 8.73 2.28
C SER A 225 10.26 9.43 3.45
N ARG A 226 9.81 10.65 3.80
CA ARG A 226 10.31 11.42 4.94
C ARG A 226 10.04 10.69 6.26
N ARG A 227 8.82 10.23 6.49
CA ARG A 227 8.42 9.48 7.70
C ARG A 227 9.26 8.22 7.89
N MET A 228 9.47 7.45 6.81
CA MET A 228 10.32 6.25 6.84
C MET A 228 11.79 6.58 7.06
N SER A 229 12.31 7.65 6.46
CA SER A 229 13.70 8.07 6.64
C SER A 229 13.96 8.51 8.09
N ASN A 230 12.98 9.18 8.71
CA ASN A 230 13.07 9.63 10.11
C ASN A 230 13.26 8.49 11.12
N LEU A 231 12.93 7.24 10.77
CA LEU A 231 13.24 6.07 11.61
C LEU A 231 14.73 6.01 11.94
N PHE A 232 15.58 6.46 11.02
CA PHE A 232 17.03 6.35 11.11
C PHE A 232 17.72 7.67 11.41
N LEU A 233 17.02 8.80 11.49
CA LEU A 233 17.63 10.11 11.72
C LEU A 233 17.58 10.48 13.21
N PRO A 234 18.59 11.17 13.75
CA PRO A 234 18.55 11.61 15.14
C PRO A 234 17.59 12.79 15.26
N ASP A 235 16.76 12.79 16.29
CA ASP A 235 15.97 13.95 16.66
C ASP A 235 16.81 15.01 17.41
N ALA A 236 16.17 16.07 17.89
CA ALA A 236 16.82 17.14 18.64
C ALA A 236 17.49 16.67 19.95
N THR A 237 17.14 15.48 20.45
CA THR A 237 17.73 14.85 21.63
C THR A 237 18.81 13.81 21.29
N GLY A 238 19.11 13.63 20.00
CA GLY A 238 20.05 12.63 19.51
C GLY A 238 19.45 11.22 19.40
N ARG A 239 18.15 11.04 19.70
CA ARG A 239 17.48 9.73 19.65
C ARG A 239 17.10 9.38 18.22
N ARG A 240 17.34 8.14 17.80
CA ARG A 240 16.81 7.56 16.56
C ARG A 240 15.67 6.61 16.89
N PRO A 241 14.49 6.72 16.26
CA PRO A 241 13.38 5.81 16.52
C PRO A 241 13.77 4.34 16.40
N CYS A 242 14.60 3.96 15.41
CA CYS A 242 15.01 2.57 15.19
C CYS A 242 15.71 1.93 16.41
N HIS A 243 16.37 2.73 17.26
CA HIS A 243 17.06 2.25 18.47
C HIS A 243 16.16 2.24 19.72
N GLY A 244 14.95 2.77 19.63
CA GLY A 244 14.03 2.86 20.76
C GLY A 244 14.61 3.70 21.91
N ASP A 245 14.69 3.10 23.10
CA ASP A 245 15.16 3.77 24.32
C ASP A 245 16.56 3.30 24.75
N ASP A 246 17.30 2.63 23.88
CA ASP A 246 18.66 2.17 24.17
C ASP A 246 19.65 3.35 24.23
N ALA A 247 20.00 3.75 25.45
CA ALA A 247 20.87 4.89 25.72
C ALA A 247 22.26 4.77 25.07
N ARG A 248 22.75 3.56 24.74
CA ARG A 248 24.06 3.40 24.07
C ARG A 248 24.08 4.12 22.73
N TYR A 249 23.03 3.96 21.93
CA TYR A 249 22.94 4.58 20.61
C TYR A 249 22.54 6.08 20.64
N ARG A 250 22.39 6.66 21.84
CA ARG A 250 22.14 8.09 22.04
C ARG A 250 23.34 8.80 22.69
N ASP A 251 23.86 8.23 23.77
CA ASP A 251 24.78 8.90 24.69
C ASP A 251 26.24 8.47 24.50
N ASP A 252 26.50 7.22 24.09
CA ASP A 252 27.86 6.68 24.00
C ASP A 252 28.56 7.19 22.72
N PRO A 253 29.71 7.90 22.82
CA PRO A 253 30.44 8.41 21.66
C PRO A 253 30.87 7.35 20.64
N HIS A 254 31.00 6.09 21.05
CA HIS A 254 31.39 4.98 20.17
C HIS A 254 30.20 4.33 19.45
N TRP A 255 28.96 4.56 19.92
CA TRP A 255 27.76 3.88 19.41
C TRP A 255 26.75 4.83 18.77
N LYS A 256 26.69 6.09 19.18
CA LYS A 256 25.67 7.07 18.75
C LYS A 256 25.57 7.28 17.23
N ASP A 257 26.66 7.02 16.51
CA ASP A 257 26.74 7.15 15.05
C ASP A 257 26.51 5.82 14.32
N LEU A 258 26.36 4.70 15.04
CA LEU A 258 26.04 3.39 14.46
C LEU A 258 24.53 3.27 14.22
N VAL A 259 24.17 2.90 13.00
CA VAL A 259 22.77 2.71 12.58
C VAL A 259 22.53 1.25 12.27
N LEU A 260 21.52 0.66 12.92
CA LEU A 260 21.10 -0.72 12.71
C LEU A 260 19.90 -0.81 11.77
N PHE A 261 19.86 -1.88 10.99
CA PHE A 261 18.80 -2.12 10.00
C PHE A 261 17.96 -3.29 10.49
N TYR A 262 16.74 -3.00 10.90
CA TYR A 262 15.85 -4.00 11.49
C TYR A 262 14.97 -4.68 10.46
N GLU A 263 14.47 -5.87 10.79
CA GLU A 263 13.54 -6.63 9.96
C GLU A 263 12.25 -5.85 9.70
N TYR A 264 11.70 -5.25 10.76
CA TYR A 264 10.53 -4.39 10.75
C TYR A 264 10.58 -3.42 11.93
N PHE A 265 9.64 -2.48 11.99
CA PHE A 265 9.63 -1.41 12.99
C PHE A 265 8.29 -1.34 13.71
N HIS A 266 8.32 -1.01 14.99
CA HIS A 266 7.12 -0.90 15.80
C HIS A 266 6.18 0.18 15.24
N GLY A 267 4.92 -0.21 14.99
CA GLY A 267 3.93 0.63 14.29
C GLY A 267 3.69 2.00 14.92
N ASP A 268 3.85 2.14 16.24
CA ASP A 268 3.57 3.39 16.96
C ASP A 268 4.80 4.13 17.50
N THR A 269 5.95 3.46 17.60
CA THR A 269 7.15 4.05 18.25
C THR A 269 8.35 4.09 17.33
N GLY A 270 8.33 3.35 16.22
CA GLY A 270 9.44 3.27 15.28
C GLY A 270 10.61 2.43 15.78
N ARG A 271 10.52 1.81 16.97
CA ARG A 271 11.58 0.91 17.48
C ARG A 271 11.82 -0.24 16.51
N GLY A 272 13.07 -0.53 16.23
CA GLY A 272 13.48 -1.71 15.47
C GLY A 272 13.10 -3.02 16.16
N CYS A 273 12.56 -3.95 15.37
CA CYS A 273 12.12 -5.28 15.81
C CYS A 273 12.70 -6.38 14.89
N GLY A 274 12.74 -7.61 15.39
CA GLY A 274 13.32 -8.74 14.68
C GLY A 274 14.84 -8.62 14.50
N ALA A 275 15.37 -9.18 13.41
CA ALA A 275 16.80 -9.17 13.13
C ALA A 275 17.34 -7.75 12.93
N SER A 276 18.47 -7.39 13.56
CA SER A 276 19.03 -6.02 13.60
C SER A 276 20.12 -5.72 12.55
N HIS A 277 20.48 -6.71 11.74
CA HIS A 277 21.41 -6.59 10.60
C HIS A 277 20.71 -6.95 9.28
N GLN A 278 19.43 -6.60 9.18
CA GLN A 278 18.62 -6.80 7.98
C GLN A 278 18.95 -5.75 6.92
N THR A 279 20.19 -5.73 6.42
CA THR A 279 20.57 -5.01 5.19
C THR A 279 20.02 -5.72 3.93
N GLY A 280 18.87 -6.39 4.06
CA GLY A 280 18.04 -6.88 2.98
C GLY A 280 17.08 -5.77 2.55
N TRP A 281 15.76 -5.99 2.67
CA TRP A 281 14.78 -5.01 2.23
C TRP A 281 14.84 -3.66 2.95
N THR A 282 15.35 -3.58 4.18
CA THR A 282 15.42 -2.32 4.92
C THR A 282 16.42 -1.34 4.29
N ALA A 283 17.38 -1.86 3.50
CA ALA A 283 18.27 -1.03 2.70
C ALA A 283 17.56 -0.20 1.61
N LEU A 284 16.28 -0.49 1.31
CA LEU A 284 15.45 0.35 0.44
C LEU A 284 15.33 1.79 0.96
N VAL A 285 15.60 2.06 2.25
CA VAL A 285 15.66 3.45 2.76
C VAL A 285 16.61 4.33 1.95
N LEU A 286 17.69 3.78 1.39
CA LEU A 286 18.63 4.53 0.56
C LEU A 286 17.99 5.12 -0.71
N ARG A 287 16.88 4.56 -1.17
CA ARG A 287 16.09 5.06 -2.31
C ARG A 287 15.07 6.12 -1.89
N LEU A 288 14.78 6.23 -0.59
CA LEU A 288 13.81 7.14 0.00
C LEU A 288 14.46 8.41 0.57
N LEU A 289 15.77 8.35 0.88
CA LEU A 289 16.57 9.52 1.23
C LEU A 289 16.67 10.44 0.01
N LYS A 290 16.04 11.61 0.10
CA LYS A 290 16.11 12.70 -0.88
C LYS A 290 16.80 13.91 -0.26
#